data_AF-A0A6G8PSC7-F1
#
_entry.id   AF-A0A6G8PSC7-F1
#
_cell.length_a   1.000
_cell.length_b   1.000
_cell.length_c   1.000
_cell.angle_alpha   90.00
_cell.angle_beta   90.00
_cell.angle_gamma   90.00
#
_symmetry.space_group_name_H-M   'P 1'
#
loop_
_entity.id
_entity.type
_entity.pdbx_description
1 polymer ?
#
loop_
_entity_poly.entity_id
_entity_poly.type
_entity_poly.pdbx_seq_one_letter_code
_entity_poly.pdbx_strand_id
1 'polypeptide(L)'
;MTEAGGDLALLRRFEPVVRSTSGDKFYPMDVEPYVRACSLWVKRPGEEAVCVTPAGELTLERLPQQTVDGFGAVHFLRFADPRSEEGPISPLTPLRRGAGLRKTRKAFRAGRSRLARVGYFSRIMDALYSIVLLARGRVPGEAASLAASRYERIMEEEGEHYRYHGRVFRQDDWVVLQYWFFYPFNDWRSGFFGANDHEADWESVSVYLSEPEGEARPEWVAYASHEYSGDDLRRRWDDPELEKVGEHPVVYVGAGSHASFYVAGEYLTEVRLPLPALPARAAIAVRSFWREKMRQYAGFGGRSRPNEGGGYLRIPFVDYARGDGLTIGEGGDEAWDPPRVLTEPLPGWVSGYRGLWGLYTRDPFEGEDAPSGPMYNRDESPRRAWYDPVGWAGLDKVPTSAGELRTALERRAEIESRCAALRAEIEEKSRKLKGLGVEVAAMRDRSHLDASYEDRMRQTGELSGEIKRLRARLAADMDVRESLGEYAGRLRAGERGPARAHLSRPHAPASDADLRAGRVAEVWAAASVGLMLVALVLIVIQARQHLTAGLVAGVAVFAFVEAGFRRRLTNLLSSANIGLAVVAALIVVYEFFWPLVVLAVLAVGAYVLWDNLRELRRR
;
A
#
# COMPACT_ATOMS: atom_id res chain seq x y z
N MET A 1 -23.80 -33.44 -3.12
CA MET A 1 -22.74 -32.96 -2.20
C MET A 1 -23.27 -31.71 -1.52
N THR A 2 -23.15 -31.58 -0.20
CA THR A 2 -23.48 -30.33 0.49
C THR A 2 -22.57 -29.22 0.00
N GLU A 3 -23.05 -27.98 -0.06
CA GLU A 3 -22.29 -26.79 -0.50
C GLU A 3 -20.95 -26.67 0.24
N ALA A 4 -20.94 -26.94 1.55
CA ALA A 4 -19.74 -27.02 2.39
C ALA A 4 -18.70 -28.07 1.94
N GLY A 5 -19.15 -29.21 1.39
CA GLY A 5 -18.25 -30.23 0.84
C GLY A 5 -17.62 -29.82 -0.50
N GLY A 6 -18.32 -28.99 -1.28
CA GLY A 6 -17.80 -28.39 -2.51
C GLY A 6 -16.79 -27.27 -2.22
N ASP A 7 -17.10 -26.39 -1.27
CA ASP A 7 -16.22 -25.28 -0.89
C ASP A 7 -14.89 -25.78 -0.28
N LEU A 8 -14.91 -26.81 0.57
CA LEU A 8 -13.69 -27.43 1.08
C LEU A 8 -12.84 -28.04 -0.05
N ALA A 9 -13.47 -28.68 -1.03
CA ALA A 9 -12.75 -29.26 -2.17
C ALA A 9 -12.09 -28.18 -3.04
N LEU A 10 -12.76 -27.04 -3.25
CA LEU A 10 -12.18 -25.89 -3.94
C LEU A 10 -10.99 -25.30 -3.17
N LEU A 11 -11.14 -25.12 -1.85
CA LEU A 11 -10.06 -24.62 -0.99
C LEU A 11 -8.85 -25.55 -1.03
N ARG A 12 -9.02 -26.86 -0.94
CA ARG A 12 -7.89 -27.81 -1.01
C ARG A 12 -7.23 -27.87 -2.38
N ARG A 13 -8.01 -27.75 -3.45
CA ARG A 13 -7.47 -27.81 -4.82
C ARG A 13 -6.49 -26.67 -5.13
N PHE A 14 -6.73 -25.48 -4.58
CA PHE A 14 -5.93 -24.28 -4.84
C PHE A 14 -5.23 -23.74 -3.58
N GLU A 15 -5.05 -24.57 -2.55
CA GLU A 15 -4.43 -24.12 -1.30
C GLU A 15 -2.98 -23.66 -1.53
N PRO A 16 -2.51 -22.54 -0.95
CA PRO A 16 -1.18 -22.03 -1.22
C PRO A 16 -0.06 -22.90 -0.66
N VAL A 17 1.11 -22.89 -1.31
CA VAL A 17 2.36 -23.39 -0.73
C VAL A 17 3.09 -22.21 -0.08
N VAL A 18 3.34 -22.29 1.22
CA VAL A 18 3.97 -21.23 2.00
C VAL A 18 5.45 -21.54 2.20
N ARG A 19 6.33 -20.65 1.74
CA ARG A 19 7.79 -20.72 1.94
C ARG A 19 8.26 -19.66 2.91
N SER A 20 8.63 -20.10 4.11
CA SER A 20 9.17 -19.23 5.16
C SER A 20 10.67 -18.95 4.95
N THR A 21 11.20 -18.02 5.72
CA THR A 21 12.63 -17.69 5.72
C THR A 21 13.34 -18.43 6.84
N SER A 22 14.59 -18.85 6.59
CA SER A 22 15.41 -19.50 7.61
C SER A 22 15.55 -18.60 8.85
N GLY A 23 15.11 -19.11 10.00
CA GLY A 23 15.13 -18.39 11.27
C GLY A 23 13.75 -17.99 11.80
N ASP A 24 12.69 -18.14 10.99
CA ASP A 24 11.30 -17.97 11.44
C ASP A 24 10.98 -18.94 12.59
N LYS A 25 10.27 -18.42 13.59
CA LYS A 25 9.91 -19.16 14.81
C LYS A 25 8.43 -19.53 14.85
N PHE A 26 7.59 -18.79 14.13
CA PHE A 26 6.14 -18.86 14.16
C PHE A 26 5.63 -19.25 12.78
N TYR A 27 4.73 -20.22 12.74
CA TYR A 27 4.13 -20.72 11.50
C TYR A 27 2.60 -20.75 11.65
N PRO A 28 1.85 -20.82 10.53
CA PRO A 28 0.39 -20.78 10.56
C PRO A 28 -0.20 -21.89 11.44
N MET A 29 -1.09 -21.52 12.36
CA MET A 29 -1.72 -22.45 13.30
C MET A 29 -3.23 -22.21 13.42
N ASP A 30 -3.94 -23.17 14.02
CA ASP A 30 -5.34 -22.96 14.41
C ASP A 30 -5.44 -21.88 15.50
N VAL A 31 -6.52 -21.11 15.49
CA VAL A 31 -6.76 -20.06 16.50
C VAL A 31 -7.16 -20.61 17.87
N GLU A 32 -7.73 -21.82 17.94
CA GLU A 32 -8.31 -22.36 19.17
C GLU A 32 -7.27 -22.58 20.29
N PRO A 33 -6.10 -23.20 20.03
CA PRO A 33 -5.07 -23.35 21.05
C PRO A 33 -4.51 -22.01 21.51
N TYR A 34 -4.36 -21.05 20.59
CA TYR A 34 -3.93 -19.70 20.90
C TYR A 34 -4.92 -18.99 21.84
N VAL A 35 -6.22 -19.02 21.51
CA VAL A 35 -7.27 -18.40 22.32
C VAL A 35 -7.35 -19.05 23.71
N ARG A 36 -7.21 -20.38 23.80
CA ARG A 36 -7.18 -21.11 25.08
C ARG A 36 -6.01 -20.68 25.97
N ALA A 37 -4.86 -20.39 25.37
CA ALA A 37 -3.67 -19.91 26.06
C ALA A 37 -3.71 -18.41 26.39
N CYS A 38 -4.68 -17.66 25.85
CA CYS A 38 -4.84 -16.24 26.09
C CYS A 38 -5.73 -15.96 27.30
N SER A 39 -5.43 -14.85 27.98
CA SER A 39 -6.40 -14.16 28.84
C SER A 39 -7.09 -13.04 28.07
N LEU A 40 -8.34 -12.72 28.42
CA LEU A 40 -9.10 -11.63 27.81
C LEU A 40 -9.20 -10.45 28.77
N TRP A 41 -8.94 -9.26 28.24
CA TRP A 41 -8.90 -8.02 28.99
C TRP A 41 -9.79 -6.96 28.34
N VAL A 42 -10.23 -6.01 29.16
CA VAL A 42 -10.90 -4.80 28.71
C VAL A 42 -10.18 -3.57 29.25
N LYS A 43 -9.96 -2.58 28.39
CA LYS A 43 -9.43 -1.27 28.75
C LYS A 43 -10.51 -0.21 28.53
N ARG A 44 -11.08 0.31 29.62
CA ARG A 44 -12.04 1.44 29.56
C ARG A 44 -11.30 2.78 29.53
N PRO A 45 -11.89 3.84 28.96
CA PRO A 45 -11.29 5.17 28.97
C PRO A 45 -11.01 5.66 30.39
N GLY A 46 -9.75 6.03 30.68
CA GLY A 46 -9.35 6.57 31.99
C GLY A 46 -9.16 5.54 33.12
N GLU A 47 -9.51 4.27 32.91
CA GLU A 47 -9.36 3.20 33.91
C GLU A 47 -8.17 2.29 33.61
N GLU A 48 -7.70 1.49 34.56
CA GLU A 48 -6.73 0.43 34.30
C GLU A 48 -7.34 -0.72 33.49
N ALA A 49 -6.50 -1.52 32.82
CA ALA A 49 -7.00 -2.70 32.11
C ALA A 49 -7.41 -3.77 33.13
N VAL A 50 -8.58 -4.38 32.93
CA VAL A 50 -9.12 -5.41 33.82
C VAL A 50 -9.21 -6.73 33.08
N CYS A 51 -8.75 -7.81 33.72
CA CYS A 51 -8.90 -9.17 33.20
C CYS A 51 -10.36 -9.59 33.32
N VAL A 52 -11.02 -9.87 32.19
CA VAL A 52 -12.41 -10.32 32.10
C VAL A 52 -12.48 -11.83 32.16
N THR A 53 -11.54 -12.53 31.53
CA THR A 53 -11.45 -13.99 31.55
C THR A 53 -9.99 -14.42 31.63
N PRO A 54 -9.59 -15.20 32.64
CA PRO A 54 -8.21 -15.65 32.78
C PRO A 54 -7.83 -16.68 31.70
N ALA A 55 -6.53 -16.89 31.51
CA ALA A 55 -6.02 -17.91 30.59
C ALA A 55 -6.49 -19.31 31.01
N GLY A 56 -6.76 -20.17 30.02
CA GLY A 56 -7.28 -21.53 30.23
C GLY A 56 -8.81 -21.63 30.32
N GLU A 57 -9.51 -20.54 30.62
CA GLU A 57 -10.98 -20.51 30.66
C GLU A 57 -11.63 -19.98 29.37
N LEU A 58 -10.85 -19.30 28.53
CA LEU A 58 -11.32 -18.68 27.29
C LEU A 58 -11.44 -19.72 26.17
N THR A 59 -12.57 -19.72 25.45
CA THR A 59 -12.81 -20.57 24.28
C THR A 59 -13.35 -19.74 23.12
N LEU A 60 -13.34 -20.28 21.89
CA LEU A 60 -13.90 -19.60 20.73
C LEU A 60 -15.40 -19.30 20.87
N GLU A 61 -16.14 -20.12 21.62
CA GLU A 61 -17.57 -19.94 21.88
C GLU A 61 -17.82 -18.81 22.90
N ARG A 62 -16.95 -18.70 23.91
CA ARG A 62 -17.03 -17.65 24.94
C ARG A 62 -16.49 -16.31 24.45
N LEU A 63 -15.53 -16.32 23.52
CA LEU A 63 -14.89 -15.11 23.00
C LEU A 63 -15.88 -14.03 22.50
N PRO A 64 -16.93 -14.32 21.72
CA PRO A 64 -17.90 -13.30 21.30
C PRO A 64 -18.91 -12.88 22.38
N GLN A 65 -18.97 -13.55 23.53
CA GLN A 65 -19.98 -13.31 24.57
C GLN A 65 -19.60 -12.19 25.55
N GLN A 66 -18.84 -11.20 25.07
CA GLN A 66 -18.35 -10.12 25.93
C GLN A 66 -19.46 -9.16 26.33
N THR A 67 -19.32 -8.57 27.51
CA THR A 67 -20.21 -7.51 27.96
C THR A 67 -20.10 -6.31 27.02
N VAL A 68 -21.26 -5.72 26.69
CA VAL A 68 -21.28 -4.46 25.93
C VAL A 68 -20.77 -3.35 26.86
N ASP A 69 -19.55 -2.90 26.64
CA ASP A 69 -18.95 -1.77 27.34
C ASP A 69 -19.30 -0.43 26.67
N GLY A 70 -19.07 0.66 27.40
CA GLY A 70 -19.29 2.02 26.90
C GLY A 70 -18.32 2.42 25.79
N PHE A 71 -18.63 3.52 25.09
CA PHE A 71 -17.81 4.05 24.00
C PHE A 71 -16.33 4.20 24.38
N GLY A 72 -15.45 3.72 23.52
CA GLY A 72 -14.00 3.80 23.69
C GLY A 72 -13.36 2.72 24.56
N ALA A 73 -14.15 1.73 25.04
CA ALA A 73 -13.60 0.53 25.65
C ALA A 73 -12.98 -0.38 24.59
N VAL A 74 -11.76 -0.86 24.82
CA VAL A 74 -11.04 -1.76 23.91
C VAL A 74 -10.89 -3.12 24.58
N HIS A 75 -11.45 -4.15 23.94
CA HIS A 75 -11.22 -5.55 24.32
C HIS A 75 -9.97 -6.07 23.63
N PHE A 76 -9.13 -6.82 24.35
CA PHE A 76 -7.91 -7.37 23.79
C PHE A 76 -7.48 -8.66 24.47
N LEU A 77 -6.88 -9.57 23.71
CA LEU A 77 -6.26 -10.79 24.22
C LEU A 77 -4.87 -10.51 24.76
N ARG A 78 -4.37 -11.41 25.61
CA ARG A 78 -2.98 -11.38 26.05
C ARG A 78 -2.41 -12.78 26.07
N PHE A 79 -1.47 -13.03 25.17
CA PHE A 79 -0.84 -14.33 24.96
C PHE A 79 0.48 -14.47 25.73
N ALA A 80 1.30 -13.41 25.79
CA ALA A 80 2.61 -13.42 26.44
C ALA A 80 2.58 -12.59 27.74
N ASP A 81 1.81 -13.04 28.74
CA ASP A 81 1.79 -12.42 30.08
C ASP A 81 2.82 -13.05 31.04
N PRO A 82 3.88 -12.33 31.44
CA PRO A 82 4.87 -12.84 32.41
C PRO A 82 4.28 -13.16 33.78
N ARG A 83 3.14 -12.55 34.15
CA ARG A 83 2.51 -12.73 35.47
C ARG A 83 1.57 -13.94 35.56
N SER A 84 1.26 -14.56 34.42
CA SER A 84 0.36 -15.72 34.35
C SER A 84 1.06 -17.06 34.60
N GLU A 85 2.38 -17.06 34.84
CA GLU A 85 3.11 -18.27 35.20
C GLU A 85 3.14 -18.49 36.71
N GLU A 86 2.20 -19.28 37.22
CA GLU A 86 2.40 -20.05 38.46
C GLU A 86 3.27 -21.27 38.15
N GLY A 87 4.58 -21.06 38.00
CA GLY A 87 5.54 -22.16 37.85
C GLY A 87 6.96 -21.64 37.62
N PRO A 88 7.99 -22.19 38.30
CA PRO A 88 9.35 -21.68 38.15
C PRO A 88 9.87 -21.95 36.74
N ILE A 89 10.14 -20.89 35.97
CA ILE A 89 11.08 -20.95 34.85
C ILE A 89 12.44 -21.30 35.44
N SER A 90 12.77 -22.58 35.48
CA SER A 90 14.11 -23.01 35.83
C SER A 90 15.05 -22.70 34.65
N PRO A 91 16.05 -21.82 34.80
CA PRO A 91 16.98 -21.46 33.73
C PRO A 91 17.95 -22.61 33.34
N LEU A 92 17.72 -23.84 33.83
CA LEU A 92 18.65 -24.96 33.74
C LEU A 92 18.01 -26.30 33.32
N THR A 93 16.99 -26.32 32.45
CA THR A 93 16.51 -27.60 31.89
C THR A 93 16.94 -27.78 30.42
N PRO A 94 18.16 -28.29 30.16
CA PRO A 94 18.54 -28.74 28.82
C PRO A 94 18.08 -30.18 28.59
N LEU A 95 17.58 -30.44 27.38
CA LEU A 95 17.46 -31.74 26.70
C LEU A 95 16.42 -32.78 27.21
N ARG A 96 15.25 -32.74 26.57
CA ARG A 96 14.66 -33.86 25.79
C ARG A 96 13.39 -33.34 25.10
N ARG A 97 13.53 -32.62 23.98
CA ARG A 97 12.42 -31.98 23.26
C ARG A 97 12.59 -32.12 21.74
N GLY A 98 11.46 -32.21 21.03
CA GLY A 98 11.27 -32.88 19.73
C GLY A 98 12.23 -32.48 18.59
N ALA A 99 12.46 -33.42 17.68
CA ALA A 99 13.44 -33.29 16.59
C ALA A 99 12.92 -32.52 15.34
N GLY A 100 11.62 -32.19 15.26
CA GLY A 100 10.97 -31.54 14.11
C GLY A 100 11.32 -30.05 13.98
N LEU A 101 10.78 -29.22 14.87
CA LEU A 101 11.02 -27.76 14.98
C LEU A 101 12.50 -27.32 15.05
N ARG A 102 13.44 -28.23 15.33
CA ARG A 102 14.87 -27.93 15.49
C ARG A 102 15.63 -27.92 14.16
N LYS A 103 15.14 -28.56 13.10
CA LYS A 103 15.86 -28.66 11.80
C LYS A 103 15.90 -27.34 11.01
N THR A 104 14.95 -26.43 11.25
CA THR A 104 14.78 -25.19 10.46
C THR A 104 15.36 -23.94 11.13
N ARG A 105 15.75 -24.01 12.41
CA ARG A 105 16.21 -22.87 13.21
C ARG A 105 17.71 -22.59 13.08
N LYS A 106 18.22 -22.46 11.85
CA LYS A 106 19.51 -21.79 11.66
C LYS A 106 19.33 -20.33 12.08
N ALA A 107 20.27 -19.81 12.87
CA ALA A 107 20.25 -18.40 13.27
C ALA A 107 20.13 -17.52 12.03
N PHE A 108 19.14 -16.62 12.02
CA PHE A 108 18.94 -15.70 10.91
C PHE A 108 20.21 -14.87 10.69
N ARG A 109 20.60 -14.75 9.42
CA ARG A 109 21.71 -13.89 9.01
C ARG A 109 21.18 -12.87 8.01
N ALA A 110 21.01 -11.63 8.47
CA ALA A 110 20.79 -10.51 7.57
C ALA A 110 21.95 -10.46 6.56
N GLY A 111 21.62 -10.34 5.27
CA GLY A 111 22.63 -10.27 4.22
C GLY A 111 23.60 -9.12 4.46
N ARG A 112 24.86 -9.28 4.02
CA ARG A 112 25.89 -8.21 4.03
C ARG A 112 25.46 -7.11 3.05
N SER A 113 24.64 -6.15 3.51
CA SER A 113 24.29 -4.86 2.86
C SER A 113 23.02 -4.18 3.42
N ARG A 114 22.35 -4.67 4.48
CA ARG A 114 21.13 -4.05 5.07
C ARG A 114 21.19 -2.52 5.16
N LEU A 115 22.23 -1.98 5.78
CA LEU A 115 22.37 -0.53 6.03
C LEU A 115 22.67 0.30 4.77
N ALA A 116 23.29 -0.28 3.75
CA ALA A 116 23.61 0.44 2.51
C ALA A 116 22.37 0.68 1.63
N ARG A 117 21.29 -0.07 1.86
CA ARG A 117 20.06 -0.06 1.03
C ARG A 117 19.07 1.01 1.48
N VAL A 118 19.06 1.34 2.77
CA VAL A 118 18.12 2.29 3.36
C VAL A 118 18.62 3.73 3.20
N GLY A 119 17.75 4.67 2.85
CA GLY A 119 18.03 6.12 2.74
C GLY A 119 18.76 6.68 3.96
N TYR A 120 19.61 7.70 3.80
CA TYR A 120 20.29 8.32 4.96
C TYR A 120 19.32 8.85 6.02
N PHE A 121 18.25 9.51 5.57
CA PHE A 121 17.19 10.00 6.44
C PHE A 121 16.58 8.87 7.29
N SER A 122 16.41 7.70 6.68
CA SER A 122 15.91 6.50 7.33
C SER A 122 16.88 5.93 8.37
N ARG A 123 18.19 5.99 8.11
CA ARG A 123 19.23 5.58 9.07
C ARG A 123 19.31 6.51 10.28
N ILE A 124 19.11 7.82 10.08
CA ILE A 124 18.96 8.78 11.18
C ILE A 124 17.70 8.48 11.98
N MET A 125 16.57 8.21 11.30
CA MET A 125 15.33 7.87 11.99
C MET A 125 15.43 6.53 12.73
N ASP A 126 16.08 5.51 12.17
CA ASP A 126 16.35 4.21 12.83
C ASP A 126 17.25 4.40 14.07
N ALA A 127 18.28 5.25 13.98
CA ALA A 127 19.14 5.59 15.12
C ALA A 127 18.40 6.40 16.19
N LEU A 128 17.60 7.40 15.80
CA LEU A 128 16.75 8.17 16.71
C LEU A 128 15.71 7.27 17.37
N TYR A 129 15.08 6.37 16.62
CA TYR A 129 14.12 5.38 17.12
C TYR A 129 14.80 4.42 18.10
N SER A 130 16.00 3.93 17.77
CA SER A 130 16.83 3.10 18.67
C SER A 130 17.23 3.82 19.97
N ILE A 131 17.52 5.12 19.91
CA ILE A 131 17.83 5.95 21.10
C ILE A 131 16.56 6.21 21.93
N VAL A 132 15.42 6.46 21.29
CA VAL A 132 14.11 6.58 21.96
C VAL A 132 13.73 5.26 22.62
N LEU A 133 14.07 4.11 22.02
CA LEU A 133 13.87 2.78 22.61
C LEU A 133 14.79 2.50 23.80
N LEU A 134 16.04 2.95 23.77
CA LEU A 134 16.92 2.91 24.95
C LEU A 134 16.33 3.69 26.12
N ALA A 135 15.57 4.76 25.85
CA ALA A 135 14.83 5.51 26.86
C ALA A 135 13.47 4.87 27.23
N ARG A 136 12.87 4.02 26.38
CA ARG A 136 11.54 3.39 26.57
C ARG A 136 11.57 1.99 27.22
N GLY A 137 12.74 1.43 27.52
CA GLY A 137 12.89 0.14 28.24
C GLY A 137 12.78 -1.11 27.35
N ARG A 138 13.59 -2.13 27.66
CA ARG A 138 13.79 -3.38 26.88
C ARG A 138 12.66 -4.43 27.04
N VAL A 139 11.41 -4.02 27.03
CA VAL A 139 10.24 -4.93 27.21
C VAL A 139 9.93 -5.85 25.99
N PRO A 140 10.19 -5.50 24.72
CA PRO A 140 9.72 -6.30 23.57
C PRO A 140 10.35 -7.68 23.38
N GLY A 141 11.64 -7.83 23.67
CA GLY A 141 12.36 -9.10 23.45
C GLY A 141 11.93 -10.22 24.40
N GLU A 142 11.50 -9.87 25.62
CA GLU A 142 11.00 -10.84 26.60
C GLU A 142 9.65 -11.42 26.14
N ALA A 143 8.73 -10.56 25.65
CA ALA A 143 7.44 -10.99 25.12
C ALA A 143 7.59 -11.95 23.92
N ALA A 144 8.47 -11.64 22.97
CA ALA A 144 8.75 -12.52 21.83
C ALA A 144 9.31 -13.89 22.26
N SER A 145 10.20 -13.91 23.26
CA SER A 145 10.76 -15.16 23.80
C SER A 145 9.73 -16.02 24.54
N LEU A 146 8.82 -15.38 25.29
CA LEU A 146 7.73 -16.04 25.99
C LEU A 146 6.71 -16.59 25.00
N ALA A 147 6.35 -15.81 23.98
CA ALA A 147 5.46 -16.25 22.91
C ALA A 147 6.04 -17.45 22.15
N ALA A 148 7.32 -17.43 21.81
CA ALA A 148 8.00 -18.56 21.17
C ALA A 148 7.95 -19.83 22.04
N SER A 149 8.21 -19.69 23.34
CA SER A 149 8.16 -20.82 24.29
C SER A 149 6.75 -21.39 24.46
N ARG A 150 5.71 -20.54 24.44
CA ARG A 150 4.30 -20.96 24.50
C ARG A 150 3.86 -21.65 23.22
N TYR A 151 4.23 -21.09 22.07
CA TYR A 151 3.95 -21.69 20.76
C TYR A 151 4.58 -23.07 20.63
N GLU A 152 5.86 -23.23 21.03
CA GLU A 152 6.53 -24.53 21.07
C GLU A 152 5.79 -25.53 21.95
N ARG A 153 5.33 -25.11 23.14
CA ARG A 153 4.58 -25.97 24.04
C ARG A 153 3.26 -26.45 23.42
N ILE A 154 2.52 -25.54 22.78
CA ILE A 154 1.27 -25.89 22.06
C ILE A 154 1.56 -26.93 20.97
N MET A 155 2.60 -26.71 20.16
CA MET A 155 3.00 -27.63 19.09
C MET A 155 3.52 -28.98 19.62
N GLU A 156 4.14 -29.01 20.80
CA GLU A 156 4.55 -30.26 21.46
C GLU A 156 3.37 -31.04 22.05
N GLU A 157 2.41 -30.34 22.68
CA GLU A 157 1.27 -30.96 23.38
C GLU A 157 0.19 -31.47 22.42
N GLU A 158 -0.12 -30.72 21.36
CA GLU A 158 -1.16 -31.08 20.40
C GLU A 158 -0.63 -31.90 19.21
N GLY A 159 0.70 -32.03 19.10
CA GLY A 159 1.38 -32.52 17.91
C GLY A 159 1.60 -31.39 16.91
N GLU A 160 2.74 -31.43 16.21
CA GLU A 160 3.12 -30.42 15.23
C GLU A 160 2.09 -30.41 14.09
N HIS A 161 1.41 -29.27 13.90
CA HIS A 161 0.31 -29.13 12.94
C HIS A 161 0.30 -27.72 12.36
N TYR A 162 -0.08 -27.62 11.09
CA TYR A 162 -0.07 -26.38 10.31
C TYR A 162 -1.43 -26.19 9.65
N ARG A 163 -2.12 -25.11 10.00
CA ARG A 163 -3.52 -24.91 9.56
C ARG A 163 -3.76 -23.48 9.08
N TYR A 164 -4.53 -23.38 8.00
CA TYR A 164 -5.12 -22.13 7.53
C TYR A 164 -6.64 -22.11 7.78
N HIS A 165 -7.21 -20.90 7.70
CA HIS A 165 -8.65 -20.67 7.80
C HIS A 165 -9.19 -20.29 6.44
N GLY A 166 -10.04 -21.14 5.86
CA GLY A 166 -10.50 -21.01 4.48
C GLY A 166 -11.90 -20.44 4.38
N ARG A 167 -12.14 -19.50 3.48
CA ARG A 167 -13.48 -18.96 3.18
C ARG A 167 -13.70 -18.95 1.68
N VAL A 168 -14.87 -19.40 1.23
CA VAL A 168 -15.32 -19.25 -0.15
C VAL A 168 -16.37 -18.16 -0.19
N PHE A 169 -16.18 -17.17 -1.06
CA PHE A 169 -17.07 -16.02 -1.19
C PHE A 169 -17.38 -15.76 -2.66
N ARG A 170 -18.65 -15.54 -3.01
CA ARG A 170 -19.09 -15.34 -4.40
C ARG A 170 -19.59 -13.90 -4.59
N GLN A 171 -19.03 -13.15 -5.53
CA GLN A 171 -19.34 -11.73 -5.79
C GLN A 171 -19.08 -11.36 -7.25
N ASP A 172 -20.02 -10.67 -7.91
CA ASP A 172 -19.83 -10.06 -9.25
C ASP A 172 -19.19 -11.01 -10.30
N ASP A 173 -19.76 -12.21 -10.47
CA ASP A 173 -19.27 -13.33 -11.32
C ASP A 173 -17.96 -14.00 -10.85
N TRP A 174 -17.34 -13.53 -9.76
CA TRP A 174 -16.15 -14.14 -9.16
C TRP A 174 -16.48 -15.13 -8.05
N VAL A 175 -15.73 -16.23 -8.00
CA VAL A 175 -15.62 -17.08 -6.81
C VAL A 175 -14.25 -16.84 -6.18
N VAL A 176 -14.24 -16.33 -4.96
CA VAL A 176 -13.05 -15.95 -4.21
C VAL A 176 -12.76 -16.99 -3.14
N LEU A 177 -11.61 -17.64 -3.25
CA LEU A 177 -11.05 -18.52 -2.23
C LEU A 177 -10.10 -17.71 -1.36
N GLN A 178 -10.48 -17.40 -0.13
CA GLN A 178 -9.64 -16.69 0.83
C GLN A 178 -8.99 -17.67 1.80
N TYR A 179 -7.67 -17.61 1.89
CA TYR A 179 -6.84 -18.36 2.82
C TYR A 179 -6.30 -17.38 3.85
N TRP A 180 -6.70 -17.54 5.10
CA TRP A 180 -6.24 -16.72 6.22
C TRP A 180 -5.24 -17.51 7.06
N PHE A 181 -4.05 -16.95 7.22
CA PHE A 181 -2.96 -17.52 8.02
C PHE A 181 -2.89 -16.78 9.35
N PHE A 182 -2.99 -17.54 10.43
CA PHE A 182 -2.87 -17.00 11.78
C PHE A 182 -1.50 -17.36 12.36
N TYR A 183 -0.72 -16.36 12.74
CA TYR A 183 0.53 -16.52 13.46
C TYR A 183 0.33 -16.04 14.89
N PRO A 184 0.83 -16.75 15.91
CA PRO A 184 0.62 -16.35 17.31
C PRO A 184 1.41 -15.09 17.71
N PHE A 185 2.43 -14.72 16.94
CA PHE A 185 3.28 -13.56 17.25
C PHE A 185 4.04 -13.08 16.00
N ASN A 186 4.14 -11.77 15.84
CA ASN A 186 4.99 -11.07 14.86
C ASN A 186 6.25 -10.59 15.58
N ASP A 187 7.42 -11.16 15.23
CA ASP A 187 8.72 -10.79 15.79
C ASP A 187 9.59 -10.03 14.78
N TRP A 188 8.98 -9.26 13.88
CA TRP A 188 9.69 -8.59 12.78
C TRP A 188 10.85 -7.72 13.27
N ARG A 189 10.67 -6.97 14.36
CA ARG A 189 11.71 -6.13 14.96
C ARG A 189 12.75 -6.94 15.72
N SER A 190 12.32 -7.77 16.68
CA SER A 190 13.20 -8.50 17.59
C SER A 190 13.94 -9.67 16.92
N GLY A 191 13.33 -10.30 15.92
CA GLY A 191 13.89 -11.39 15.13
C GLY A 191 14.63 -10.94 13.86
N PHE A 192 14.13 -9.90 13.18
CA PHE A 192 14.53 -9.60 11.79
C PHE A 192 14.87 -8.13 11.52
N PHE A 193 14.99 -7.30 12.56
CA PHE A 193 15.36 -5.88 12.45
C PHE A 193 14.38 -5.02 11.63
N GLY A 194 13.12 -5.45 11.62
CA GLY A 194 11.96 -4.76 11.07
C GLY A 194 11.38 -3.70 12.01
N ALA A 195 10.13 -3.36 11.78
CA ALA A 195 9.52 -2.18 12.39
C ALA A 195 8.95 -2.42 13.79
N ASN A 196 8.28 -3.55 14.00
CA ASN A 196 7.46 -3.80 15.19
C ASN A 196 7.57 -5.25 15.70
N ASP A 197 7.14 -5.44 16.94
CA ASP A 197 6.75 -6.75 17.48
C ASP A 197 5.30 -6.66 17.97
N HIS A 198 4.46 -7.69 17.76
CA HIS A 198 3.14 -7.76 18.38
C HIS A 198 2.63 -9.20 18.52
N GLU A 199 1.76 -9.41 19.50
CA GLU A 199 1.00 -10.66 19.64
C GLU A 199 -0.04 -10.78 18.51
N ALA A 200 -0.25 -12.01 18.04
CA ALA A 200 -1.10 -12.34 16.90
C ALA A 200 -0.72 -11.67 15.58
N ASP A 201 -0.92 -12.39 14.48
CA ASP A 201 -0.83 -11.84 13.14
C ASP A 201 -1.81 -12.54 12.20
N TRP A 202 -2.45 -11.76 11.32
CA TRP A 202 -3.44 -12.26 10.37
C TRP A 202 -3.05 -11.83 8.96
N GLU A 203 -2.61 -12.80 8.17
CA GLU A 203 -2.24 -12.61 6.78
C GLU A 203 -3.22 -13.35 5.87
N SER A 204 -3.35 -12.90 4.63
CA SER A 204 -4.29 -13.52 3.69
C SER A 204 -3.79 -13.63 2.27
N VAL A 205 -4.21 -14.71 1.61
CA VAL A 205 -4.04 -14.95 0.18
C VAL A 205 -5.41 -15.22 -0.41
N SER A 206 -5.73 -14.60 -1.54
CA SER A 206 -7.00 -14.80 -2.23
C SER A 206 -6.77 -15.30 -3.65
N VAL A 207 -7.40 -16.42 -4.02
CA VAL A 207 -7.46 -16.93 -5.39
C VAL A 207 -8.83 -16.62 -5.97
N TYR A 208 -8.85 -16.01 -7.15
CA TYR A 208 -10.06 -15.57 -7.83
C TYR A 208 -10.32 -16.49 -9.02
N LEU A 209 -11.46 -17.15 -8.97
CA LEU A 209 -11.92 -18.10 -9.97
C LEU A 209 -13.07 -17.50 -10.78
N SER A 210 -13.16 -17.90 -12.03
CA SER A 210 -14.41 -17.88 -12.78
C SER A 210 -15.01 -19.29 -12.83
N GLU A 211 -16.31 -19.37 -13.04
CA GLU A 211 -17.03 -20.65 -13.17
C GLU A 211 -17.76 -20.75 -14.52
N PRO A 212 -17.06 -20.72 -15.68
CA PRO A 212 -17.70 -20.99 -16.96
C PRO A 212 -18.29 -22.40 -16.96
N GLU A 213 -19.58 -22.52 -17.27
CA GLU A 213 -20.29 -23.81 -17.36
C GLU A 213 -20.22 -24.65 -16.07
N GLY A 214 -20.01 -24.00 -14.92
CA GLY A 214 -19.90 -24.66 -13.61
C GLY A 214 -18.53 -25.26 -13.30
N GLU A 215 -17.51 -25.04 -14.16
CA GLU A 215 -16.14 -25.48 -13.91
C GLU A 215 -15.30 -24.33 -13.31
N ALA A 216 -14.83 -24.50 -12.08
CA ALA A 216 -13.95 -23.54 -11.41
C ALA A 216 -12.58 -23.45 -12.11
N ARG A 217 -12.25 -22.26 -12.62
CA ARG A 217 -10.98 -21.95 -13.30
C ARG A 217 -10.30 -20.75 -12.65
N PRO A 218 -9.03 -20.87 -12.21
CA PRO A 218 -8.32 -19.76 -11.60
C PRO A 218 -7.90 -18.72 -12.64
N GLU A 219 -8.15 -17.44 -12.34
CA GLU A 219 -7.80 -16.33 -13.23
C GLU A 219 -6.81 -15.35 -12.59
N TRP A 220 -6.94 -15.11 -11.29
CA TRP A 220 -6.10 -14.17 -10.56
C TRP A 220 -5.78 -14.68 -9.17
N VAL A 221 -4.72 -14.13 -8.59
CA VAL A 221 -4.37 -14.31 -7.19
C VAL A 221 -3.93 -12.96 -6.62
N ALA A 222 -4.19 -12.71 -5.34
CA ALA A 222 -3.74 -11.53 -4.61
C ALA A 222 -3.18 -11.93 -3.24
N TYR A 223 -2.01 -11.40 -2.91
CA TYR A 223 -1.30 -11.66 -1.65
C TYR A 223 -1.35 -10.43 -0.76
N ALA A 224 -1.80 -10.58 0.48
CA ALA A 224 -1.75 -9.49 1.45
C ALA A 224 -0.29 -9.18 1.79
N SER A 225 0.07 -7.90 1.71
CA SER A 225 1.38 -7.41 2.09
C SER A 225 1.11 -6.08 2.75
N HIS A 226 1.25 -6.01 4.09
CA HIS A 226 0.98 -4.78 4.86
C HIS A 226 -0.37 -4.12 4.48
N GLU A 227 -0.37 -2.80 4.38
CA GLU A 227 -1.52 -1.96 4.03
C GLU A 227 -1.69 -1.75 2.51
N TYR A 228 -1.11 -2.60 1.66
CA TYR A 228 -1.24 -2.48 0.20
C TYR A 228 -2.62 -2.99 -0.27
N SER A 229 -3.16 -2.35 -1.31
CA SER A 229 -4.42 -2.74 -1.95
C SER A 229 -4.50 -2.26 -3.41
N GLY A 230 -5.43 -2.84 -4.17
CA GLY A 230 -5.69 -2.50 -5.56
C GLY A 230 -4.80 -3.24 -6.55
N ASP A 231 -4.56 -2.61 -7.70
CA ASP A 231 -4.05 -3.29 -8.90
C ASP A 231 -2.69 -3.97 -8.73
N ASP A 232 -1.76 -3.30 -8.06
CA ASP A 232 -0.39 -3.81 -7.92
C ASP A 232 -0.29 -5.08 -7.06
N LEU A 233 -1.36 -5.40 -6.29
CA LEU A 233 -1.41 -6.54 -5.38
C LEU A 233 -1.64 -7.88 -6.09
N ARG A 234 -2.35 -7.87 -7.22
CA ARG A 234 -2.77 -9.10 -7.89
C ARG A 234 -1.82 -9.51 -9.02
N ARG A 235 -1.76 -10.82 -9.28
CA ARG A 235 -1.14 -11.41 -10.47
C ARG A 235 -2.16 -12.26 -11.21
N ARG A 236 -2.09 -12.23 -12.54
CA ARG A 236 -2.90 -13.12 -13.36
C ARG A 236 -2.36 -14.53 -13.19
N TRP A 237 -3.22 -15.53 -13.29
CA TRP A 237 -2.84 -16.92 -13.04
C TRP A 237 -1.72 -17.44 -13.95
N ASP A 238 -1.65 -16.92 -15.17
CA ASP A 238 -0.63 -17.20 -16.19
C ASP A 238 0.59 -16.24 -16.14
N ASP A 239 0.68 -15.36 -15.14
CA ASP A 239 1.84 -14.48 -14.98
C ASP A 239 3.09 -15.31 -14.64
N PRO A 240 4.22 -15.16 -15.35
CA PRO A 240 5.45 -15.88 -15.05
C PRO A 240 6.09 -15.51 -13.70
N GLU A 241 5.68 -14.42 -13.04
CA GLU A 241 6.09 -14.12 -11.65
C GLU A 241 5.38 -15.00 -10.62
N LEU A 242 4.20 -15.53 -10.98
CA LEU A 242 3.44 -16.40 -10.10
C LEU A 242 3.95 -17.84 -10.19
N GLU A 243 4.85 -18.19 -9.29
CA GLU A 243 5.28 -19.56 -9.08
C GLU A 243 4.12 -20.42 -8.55
N LYS A 244 4.01 -21.65 -9.05
CA LYS A 244 2.98 -22.62 -8.67
C LYS A 244 3.60 -24.01 -8.55
N VAL A 245 3.14 -24.81 -7.59
CA VAL A 245 3.36 -26.26 -7.52
C VAL A 245 2.05 -26.93 -7.93
N GLY A 246 1.96 -27.48 -9.15
CA GLY A 246 0.67 -27.91 -9.69
C GLY A 246 -0.31 -26.74 -9.80
N GLU A 247 -1.46 -26.82 -9.13
CA GLU A 247 -2.46 -25.75 -9.03
C GLU A 247 -2.32 -24.89 -7.76
N HIS A 248 -1.27 -25.12 -6.96
CA HIS A 248 -1.05 -24.46 -5.68
C HIS A 248 -0.13 -23.23 -5.85
N PRO A 249 -0.60 -22.00 -5.57
CA PRO A 249 0.21 -20.80 -5.72
C PRO A 249 1.27 -20.71 -4.61
N VAL A 250 2.52 -20.39 -4.96
CA VAL A 250 3.63 -20.29 -4.00
C VAL A 250 3.73 -18.89 -3.41
N VAL A 251 3.76 -18.83 -2.08
CA VAL A 251 3.81 -17.61 -1.28
C VAL A 251 5.15 -17.56 -0.55
N TYR A 252 5.95 -16.52 -0.81
CA TYR A 252 7.15 -16.23 -0.03
C TYR A 252 6.79 -15.34 1.15
N VAL A 253 7.00 -15.83 2.37
CA VAL A 253 6.58 -15.14 3.60
C VAL A 253 7.73 -14.28 4.13
N GLY A 254 7.41 -13.02 4.43
CA GLY A 254 8.30 -12.08 5.11
C GLY A 254 8.63 -12.55 6.52
N ALA A 255 9.91 -12.67 6.83
CA ALA A 255 10.37 -13.18 8.10
C ALA A 255 9.96 -12.26 9.27
N GLY A 256 9.25 -12.83 10.24
CA GLY A 256 8.64 -12.14 11.38
C GLY A 256 7.47 -11.20 11.05
N SER A 257 7.46 -10.53 9.89
CA SER A 257 6.34 -9.64 9.46
C SER A 257 5.16 -10.37 8.84
N HIS A 258 5.39 -11.61 8.40
CA HIS A 258 4.44 -12.51 7.72
C HIS A 258 3.83 -12.01 6.40
N ALA A 259 4.15 -10.79 5.96
CA ALA A 259 3.70 -10.25 4.70
C ALA A 259 3.98 -11.22 3.53
N SER A 260 3.04 -11.33 2.60
CA SER A 260 3.09 -12.33 1.52
C SER A 260 3.63 -11.73 0.21
N PHE A 261 4.57 -12.45 -0.42
CA PHE A 261 5.27 -12.00 -1.63
C PHE A 261 5.27 -13.07 -2.74
N TYR A 262 5.32 -12.63 -4.00
CA TYR A 262 5.33 -13.51 -5.17
C TYR A 262 6.70 -14.11 -5.50
N VAL A 263 7.79 -13.43 -5.12
CA VAL A 263 9.15 -13.81 -5.50
C VAL A 263 10.04 -13.84 -4.28
N ALA A 264 11.00 -14.75 -4.26
CA ALA A 264 12.03 -14.74 -3.23
C ALA A 264 12.85 -13.44 -3.29
N GLY A 265 13.10 -12.81 -2.14
CA GLY A 265 14.01 -11.68 -2.06
C GLY A 265 13.90 -10.85 -0.79
N GLU A 266 14.51 -9.66 -0.85
CA GLU A 266 14.50 -8.70 0.25
C GLU A 266 13.80 -7.43 -0.23
N TYR A 267 12.73 -7.05 0.44
CA TYR A 267 11.81 -6.01 0.00
C TYR A 267 11.96 -4.76 0.87
N LEU A 268 12.04 -3.59 0.24
CA LEU A 268 12.07 -2.31 0.96
C LEU A 268 10.63 -1.85 1.17
N THR A 269 10.12 -2.00 2.38
CA THR A 269 8.78 -1.56 2.76
C THR A 269 8.85 -0.23 3.50
N GLU A 270 7.86 0.65 3.31
CA GLU A 270 7.78 1.96 3.98
C GLU A 270 6.68 1.96 5.03
N VAL A 271 7.04 2.05 6.31
CA VAL A 271 6.07 2.25 7.38
C VAL A 271 5.66 3.72 7.40
N ARG A 272 4.35 3.97 7.33
CA ARG A 272 3.74 5.31 7.35
C ARG A 272 3.44 5.72 8.78
N LEU A 273 4.18 6.69 9.31
CA LEU A 273 3.94 7.26 10.63
C LEU A 273 3.12 8.55 10.50
N PRO A 274 1.96 8.68 11.14
CA PRO A 274 1.21 9.93 11.13
C PRO A 274 2.02 11.05 11.80
N LEU A 275 2.19 12.17 11.10
CA LEU A 275 2.79 13.38 11.66
C LEU A 275 1.77 14.10 12.55
N PRO A 276 2.19 14.74 13.65
CA PRO A 276 1.33 15.62 14.43
C PRO A 276 0.66 16.68 13.53
N ALA A 277 -0.58 17.08 13.88
CA ALA A 277 -1.43 17.89 13.01
C ALA A 277 -0.81 19.22 12.54
N LEU A 278 0.02 19.85 13.38
CA LEU A 278 0.68 21.13 13.07
C LEU A 278 1.76 21.00 11.98
N PRO A 279 2.78 20.14 12.11
CA PRO A 279 3.78 19.92 11.05
C PRO A 279 3.18 19.30 9.77
N ALA A 280 2.14 18.46 9.89
CA ALA A 280 1.44 17.91 8.72
C ALA A 280 0.82 19.02 7.85
N ARG A 281 0.13 19.99 8.45
CA ARG A 281 -0.46 21.14 7.74
C ARG A 281 0.59 22.01 7.05
N ALA A 282 1.72 22.26 7.71
CA ALA A 282 2.82 23.02 7.11
C ALA A 282 3.44 22.28 5.92
N ALA A 283 3.66 20.97 6.03
CA ALA A 283 4.20 20.16 4.94
C ALA A 283 3.25 20.08 3.73
N ILE A 284 1.94 19.98 3.96
CA ILE A 284 0.92 20.05 2.90
C ILE A 284 0.97 21.41 2.22
N ALA A 285 0.96 22.51 2.99
CA ALA A 285 0.93 23.88 2.47
C ALA A 285 2.18 24.21 1.63
N VAL A 286 3.35 23.78 2.08
CA VAL A 286 4.59 23.91 1.30
C VAL A 286 4.47 23.11 0.00
N ARG A 287 4.05 21.84 0.07
CA ARG A 287 3.99 20.97 -1.12
C ARG A 287 2.89 21.34 -2.12
N SER A 288 1.77 21.90 -1.66
CA SER A 288 0.73 22.46 -2.53
C SER A 288 1.24 23.73 -3.20
N PHE A 289 1.89 24.63 -2.45
CA PHE A 289 2.55 25.81 -3.01
C PHE A 289 3.58 25.44 -4.09
N TRP A 290 4.43 24.43 -3.84
CA TRP A 290 5.40 23.94 -4.83
C TRP A 290 4.74 23.31 -6.08
N ARG A 291 3.67 22.51 -5.91
CA ARG A 291 2.94 21.92 -7.06
C ARG A 291 2.26 22.97 -7.92
N GLU A 292 1.65 23.95 -7.27
CA GLU A 292 0.74 24.90 -7.91
C GLU A 292 1.49 26.09 -8.53
N LYS A 293 2.58 26.55 -7.90
CA LYS A 293 3.38 27.69 -8.40
C LYS A 293 4.56 27.30 -9.29
N MET A 294 5.18 26.13 -9.12
CA MET A 294 6.42 25.79 -9.84
C MET A 294 6.27 24.80 -11.01
N ARG A 295 5.08 24.21 -11.26
CA ARG A 295 4.77 23.27 -12.39
C ARG A 295 5.87 22.24 -12.76
N GLN A 296 6.78 21.90 -11.85
CA GLN A 296 8.01 21.17 -12.17
C GLN A 296 7.92 19.63 -12.06
N TYR A 297 6.71 19.07 -12.15
CA TYR A 297 6.51 17.64 -12.34
C TYR A 297 5.46 17.34 -13.42
N ALA A 298 5.57 18.01 -14.57
CA ALA A 298 4.85 17.65 -15.80
C ALA A 298 5.77 16.93 -16.81
N GLY A 299 6.83 16.28 -16.34
CA GLY A 299 7.81 15.58 -17.17
C GLY A 299 8.22 14.24 -16.56
N PHE A 300 7.25 13.37 -16.29
CA PHE A 300 7.30 11.90 -16.38
C PHE A 300 5.92 11.42 -15.92
N GLY A 301 5.19 10.75 -16.81
CA GLY A 301 3.78 10.40 -16.62
C GLY A 301 3.56 9.54 -15.37
N GLY A 302 3.03 10.16 -14.33
CA GLY A 302 2.51 9.48 -13.15
C GLY A 302 1.24 10.19 -12.70
N ARG A 303 0.08 9.64 -13.05
CA ARG A 303 -1.18 9.99 -12.39
C ARG A 303 -1.10 9.45 -10.96
N SER A 304 -0.60 10.24 -10.02
CA SER A 304 -0.73 9.94 -8.58
C SER A 304 -2.21 9.93 -8.20
N ARG A 305 -2.67 8.84 -7.56
CA ARG A 305 -4.04 8.71 -7.02
C ARG A 305 -4.30 9.75 -5.91
N PRO A 306 -5.58 10.09 -5.62
CA PRO A 306 -5.95 11.19 -4.71
C PRO A 306 -5.61 11.02 -3.22
N ASN A 307 -4.93 9.95 -2.81
CA ASN A 307 -4.69 9.64 -1.39
C ASN A 307 -3.21 9.76 -0.95
N GLU A 308 -2.33 10.33 -1.77
CA GLU A 308 -0.96 10.70 -1.37
C GLU A 308 -0.95 12.00 -0.54
N GLY A 309 -1.70 12.02 0.57
CA GLY A 309 -1.75 13.12 1.53
C GLY A 309 -0.38 13.37 2.18
N GLY A 310 0.10 14.61 2.12
CA GLY A 310 1.21 15.05 2.98
C GLY A 310 0.74 14.98 4.42
N GLY A 311 1.44 14.24 5.27
CA GLY A 311 0.95 13.96 6.63
C GLY A 311 1.58 12.74 7.27
N TYR A 312 2.39 11.98 6.52
CA TYR A 312 3.08 10.80 7.03
C TYR A 312 4.60 10.93 6.86
N LEU A 313 5.34 10.58 7.91
CA LEU A 313 6.77 10.29 7.84
C LEU A 313 6.93 8.85 7.38
N ARG A 314 7.79 8.59 6.39
CA ARG A 314 8.02 7.24 5.87
C ARG A 314 9.36 6.72 6.38
N ILE A 315 9.33 5.68 7.20
CA ILE A 315 10.54 4.99 7.66
C ILE A 315 10.62 3.66 6.90
N PRO A 316 11.62 3.48 6.03
CA PRO A 316 11.81 2.23 5.34
C PRO A 316 12.44 1.15 6.22
N PHE A 317 11.88 -0.04 6.14
CA PHE A 317 12.34 -1.28 6.74
C PHE A 317 12.53 -2.34 5.65
N VAL A 318 13.14 -3.45 6.01
CA VAL A 318 13.39 -4.56 5.09
C VAL A 318 12.55 -5.76 5.51
N ASP A 319 11.75 -6.28 4.59
CA ASP A 319 11.16 -7.61 4.70
C ASP A 319 12.08 -8.63 4.02
N TYR A 320 12.29 -9.77 4.68
CA TYR A 320 13.09 -10.87 4.16
C TYR A 320 12.13 -12.00 3.77
N ALA A 321 11.84 -12.15 2.49
CA ALA A 321 11.00 -13.21 1.97
C ALA A 321 11.85 -14.17 1.13
N ARG A 322 12.81 -14.86 1.77
CA ARG A 322 13.85 -15.61 1.05
C ARG A 322 13.41 -17.00 0.61
N GLY A 323 12.43 -17.59 1.30
CA GLY A 323 11.95 -18.95 1.02
C GLY A 323 12.98 -20.06 1.28
N ASP A 324 14.00 -19.80 2.11
CA ASP A 324 15.06 -20.75 2.48
C ASP A 324 14.81 -21.45 3.83
N GLY A 325 13.61 -21.30 4.39
CA GLY A 325 13.13 -21.92 5.62
C GLY A 325 12.17 -23.09 5.36
N LEU A 326 11.24 -23.31 6.30
CA LEU A 326 10.21 -24.35 6.20
C LEU A 326 9.27 -24.08 5.02
N THR A 327 8.93 -25.13 4.27
CA THR A 327 7.88 -25.08 3.24
C THR A 327 6.65 -25.88 3.67
N ILE A 328 5.49 -25.24 3.77
CA ILE A 328 4.21 -25.86 4.15
C ILE A 328 3.28 -25.90 2.92
N GLY A 329 2.70 -27.07 2.65
CA GLY A 329 1.76 -27.31 1.55
C GLY A 329 2.26 -28.33 0.54
N GLU A 330 1.58 -28.45 -0.60
CA GLU A 330 1.84 -29.47 -1.62
C GLU A 330 3.34 -29.48 -2.05
N GLY A 331 3.97 -30.66 -1.95
CA GLY A 331 5.37 -30.86 -2.31
C GLY A 331 6.39 -30.17 -1.40
N GLY A 332 5.97 -29.64 -0.25
CA GLY A 332 6.81 -29.00 0.76
C GLY A 332 7.48 -29.96 1.75
N ASP A 333 8.04 -29.40 2.82
CA ASP A 333 8.58 -30.16 3.96
C ASP A 333 7.45 -30.74 4.81
N GLU A 334 6.36 -29.99 4.98
CA GLU A 334 5.17 -30.35 5.76
C GLU A 334 3.90 -30.08 4.95
N ALA A 335 2.84 -30.86 5.19
CA ALA A 335 1.54 -30.68 4.54
C ALA A 335 0.59 -29.82 5.38
N TRP A 336 -0.46 -29.28 4.75
CA TRP A 336 -1.54 -28.64 5.48
C TRP A 336 -2.39 -29.67 6.23
N ASP A 337 -2.67 -29.40 7.50
CA ASP A 337 -3.73 -30.08 8.23
C ASP A 337 -5.11 -29.68 7.70
N PRO A 338 -6.18 -30.46 7.99
CA PRO A 338 -7.53 -30.10 7.60
C PRO A 338 -7.87 -28.65 7.99
N PRO A 339 -8.26 -27.79 7.02
CA PRO A 339 -8.41 -26.36 7.28
C PRO A 339 -9.66 -26.07 8.12
N ARG A 340 -9.63 -24.94 8.84
CA ARG A 340 -10.83 -24.42 9.50
C ARG A 340 -11.65 -23.64 8.49
N VAL A 341 -12.70 -24.27 7.93
CA VAL A 341 -13.57 -23.63 6.94
C VAL A 341 -14.52 -22.65 7.63
N LEU A 342 -14.55 -21.41 7.14
CA LEU A 342 -15.39 -20.32 7.61
C LEU A 342 -16.65 -20.26 6.72
N THR A 343 -17.60 -21.14 6.99
CA THR A 343 -18.89 -21.20 6.27
C THR A 343 -19.95 -20.32 6.92
N GLU A 344 -21.00 -19.97 6.17
CA GLU A 344 -22.18 -19.30 6.73
C GLU A 344 -23.13 -20.31 7.44
N PRO A 345 -23.74 -19.94 8.59
CA PRO A 345 -23.50 -18.72 9.36
C PRO A 345 -22.09 -18.68 9.93
N LEU A 346 -21.42 -17.53 9.81
CA LEU A 346 -20.03 -17.37 10.27
C LEU A 346 -19.85 -17.80 11.74
N PRO A 347 -18.71 -18.45 12.09
CA PRO A 347 -18.39 -18.77 13.46
C PRO A 347 -18.44 -17.53 14.35
N GLY A 348 -19.01 -17.65 15.56
CA GLY A 348 -19.23 -16.52 16.46
C GLY A 348 -17.96 -15.75 16.81
N TRP A 349 -16.80 -16.41 16.90
CA TRP A 349 -15.52 -15.74 17.15
C TRP A 349 -15.07 -14.83 16.01
N VAL A 350 -15.49 -15.09 14.76
CA VAL A 350 -15.16 -14.26 13.59
C VAL A 350 -16.01 -13.00 13.55
N SER A 351 -17.32 -13.17 13.71
CA SER A 351 -18.32 -12.10 13.52
C SER A 351 -18.72 -11.37 14.81
N GLY A 352 -18.51 -12.01 15.96
CA GLY A 352 -18.92 -11.51 17.27
C GLY A 352 -17.80 -10.89 18.10
N TYR A 353 -16.53 -11.16 17.78
CA TYR A 353 -15.39 -10.56 18.49
C TYR A 353 -14.66 -9.52 17.63
N ARG A 354 -14.74 -8.25 18.05
CA ARG A 354 -14.14 -7.08 17.36
C ARG A 354 -12.83 -6.60 17.98
N GLY A 355 -12.49 -7.13 19.15
CA GLY A 355 -11.30 -6.72 19.90
C GLY A 355 -9.99 -7.17 19.26
N LEU A 356 -8.88 -6.72 19.87
CA LEU A 356 -7.54 -7.05 19.42
C LEU A 356 -7.18 -8.49 19.82
N TRP A 357 -6.53 -9.22 18.92
CA TRP A 357 -6.12 -10.60 19.13
C TRP A 357 -4.82 -10.74 19.92
N GLY A 358 -4.37 -9.68 20.57
CA GLY A 358 -3.16 -9.63 21.38
C GLY A 358 -3.05 -8.30 22.13
N LEU A 359 -1.92 -8.08 22.79
CA LEU A 359 -1.69 -6.94 23.68
C LEU A 359 -2.05 -5.57 23.06
N TYR A 360 -2.80 -4.76 23.81
CA TYR A 360 -3.02 -3.34 23.52
C TYR A 360 -1.97 -2.46 24.23
N THR A 361 -0.96 -2.00 23.49
CA THR A 361 0.18 -1.24 24.02
C THR A 361 -0.11 0.26 24.16
N ARG A 362 -1.07 0.78 23.40
CA ARG A 362 -1.38 2.23 23.28
C ARG A 362 -0.20 3.03 22.70
N ASP A 363 0.60 2.40 21.84
CA ASP A 363 1.65 3.13 21.14
C ASP A 363 1.00 4.15 20.18
N PRO A 364 1.38 5.44 20.19
CA PRO A 364 0.82 6.47 19.31
C PRO A 364 0.86 6.17 17.81
N PHE A 365 1.61 5.13 17.41
CA PHE A 365 1.82 4.72 16.04
C PHE A 365 1.09 3.43 15.67
N GLU A 366 0.37 2.80 16.62
CA GLU A 366 -0.38 1.53 16.47
C GLU A 366 0.44 0.34 15.94
N GLY A 367 1.74 0.51 15.68
CA GLY A 367 2.60 -0.52 15.12
C GLY A 367 2.82 -1.69 16.08
N GLU A 368 2.83 -1.45 17.39
CA GLU A 368 3.00 -2.48 18.41
C GLU A 368 1.65 -2.99 18.96
N ASP A 369 0.53 -2.41 18.52
CA ASP A 369 -0.79 -2.91 18.88
C ASP A 369 -1.13 -4.13 18.02
N ALA A 370 -1.55 -5.21 18.68
CA ALA A 370 -1.99 -6.42 18.02
C ALA A 370 -3.11 -6.15 17.00
N PRO A 371 -3.22 -6.93 15.92
CA PRO A 371 -4.30 -6.81 14.97
C PRO A 371 -5.62 -7.29 15.58
N SER A 372 -6.74 -6.83 15.03
CA SER A 372 -8.05 -7.47 15.23
C SER A 372 -8.15 -8.77 14.41
N GLY A 373 -9.25 -9.50 14.60
CA GLY A 373 -9.53 -10.72 13.85
C GLY A 373 -9.67 -10.51 12.34
N PRO A 374 -9.83 -11.58 11.54
CA PRO A 374 -9.79 -11.50 10.08
C PRO A 374 -10.89 -10.61 9.47
N MET A 375 -12.02 -10.43 10.17
CA MET A 375 -13.15 -9.63 9.73
C MET A 375 -13.02 -8.12 10.02
N TYR A 376 -12.18 -7.72 10.98
CA TYR A 376 -12.15 -6.35 11.51
C TYR A 376 -10.76 -5.71 11.43
N ASN A 377 -10.75 -4.38 11.43
CA ASN A 377 -9.56 -3.56 11.64
C ASN A 377 -9.41 -3.24 13.15
N ARG A 378 -8.26 -2.65 13.54
CA ARG A 378 -7.97 -2.26 14.94
C ARG A 378 -8.99 -1.27 15.52
N ASP A 379 -9.62 -0.47 14.66
CA ASP A 379 -10.68 0.49 15.00
C ASP A 379 -12.09 -0.14 15.01
N GLU A 380 -12.17 -1.47 15.01
CA GLU A 380 -13.40 -2.28 14.98
C GLU A 380 -14.24 -2.14 13.69
N SER A 381 -13.76 -1.35 12.71
CA SER A 381 -14.41 -1.23 11.41
C SER A 381 -14.28 -2.53 10.60
N PRO A 382 -15.26 -2.89 9.76
CA PRO A 382 -15.14 -4.04 8.88
C PRO A 382 -13.94 -3.90 7.93
N ARG A 383 -13.13 -4.95 7.83
CA ARG A 383 -11.97 -5.00 6.95
C ARG A 383 -12.41 -5.10 5.48
N ARG A 384 -11.86 -4.26 4.60
CA ARG A 384 -12.21 -4.28 3.17
C ARG A 384 -11.94 -5.61 2.50
N ALA A 385 -10.80 -6.25 2.79
CA ALA A 385 -10.48 -7.58 2.30
C ALA A 385 -11.51 -8.65 2.71
N TRP A 386 -12.33 -8.38 3.73
CA TRP A 386 -13.40 -9.28 4.17
C TRP A 386 -14.74 -9.01 3.49
N TYR A 387 -15.21 -7.76 3.47
CA TYR A 387 -16.54 -7.42 2.95
C TYR A 387 -16.58 -7.10 1.45
N ASP A 388 -15.46 -6.71 0.85
CA ASP A 388 -15.28 -6.39 -0.58
C ASP A 388 -13.94 -6.97 -1.09
N PRO A 389 -13.78 -8.31 -1.11
CA PRO A 389 -12.53 -8.95 -1.53
C PRO A 389 -12.20 -8.72 -3.01
N VAL A 390 -13.22 -8.55 -3.87
CA VAL A 390 -13.03 -8.26 -5.30
C VAL A 390 -12.49 -6.84 -5.49
N GLY A 391 -13.09 -5.83 -4.84
CA GLY A 391 -12.61 -4.45 -4.91
C GLY A 391 -11.32 -4.20 -4.13
N TRP A 392 -11.02 -4.98 -3.07
CA TRP A 392 -9.72 -4.93 -2.38
C TRP A 392 -8.55 -5.25 -3.31
N ALA A 393 -8.70 -6.24 -4.19
CA ALA A 393 -7.71 -6.58 -5.22
C ALA A 393 -7.85 -5.74 -6.51
N GLY A 394 -8.84 -4.84 -6.59
CA GLY A 394 -9.12 -4.02 -7.77
C GLY A 394 -9.67 -4.77 -8.98
N LEU A 395 -10.33 -5.92 -8.75
CA LEU A 395 -10.97 -6.75 -9.78
C LEU A 395 -12.42 -6.32 -10.07
N ASP A 396 -12.98 -5.40 -9.29
CA ASP A 396 -14.34 -4.83 -9.43
C ASP A 396 -14.58 -4.15 -10.79
N LYS A 397 -13.51 -3.81 -11.50
CA LYS A 397 -13.50 -3.20 -12.84
C LYS A 397 -13.06 -4.17 -13.94
N VAL A 398 -12.81 -5.43 -13.62
CA VAL A 398 -12.27 -6.44 -14.54
C VAL A 398 -13.31 -7.56 -14.66
N PRO A 399 -13.90 -7.78 -15.84
CA PRO A 399 -14.78 -8.93 -16.04
C PRO A 399 -13.98 -10.23 -15.93
N THR A 400 -14.64 -11.31 -15.52
CA THR A 400 -14.08 -12.66 -15.68
C THR A 400 -13.85 -12.98 -17.15
N SER A 401 -12.94 -13.91 -17.46
CA SER A 401 -12.72 -14.33 -18.85
C SER A 401 -13.97 -14.91 -19.52
N ALA A 402 -14.89 -15.48 -18.74
CA ALA A 402 -16.19 -15.94 -19.21
C ALA A 402 -17.12 -14.77 -19.59
N GLY A 403 -17.09 -13.67 -18.83
CA GLY A 403 -17.92 -12.49 -19.05
C GLY A 403 -17.33 -11.46 -20.03
N GLU A 404 -16.02 -11.49 -20.26
CA GLU A 404 -15.29 -10.42 -20.94
C GLU A 404 -15.77 -10.15 -22.37
N LEU A 405 -15.99 -11.21 -23.17
CA LEU A 405 -16.51 -11.07 -24.54
C LEU A 405 -17.93 -10.48 -24.54
N ARG A 406 -18.79 -10.95 -23.62
CA ARG A 406 -20.16 -10.43 -23.47
C ARG A 406 -20.13 -8.94 -23.14
N THR A 407 -19.35 -8.54 -22.14
CA THR A 407 -19.20 -7.14 -21.73
C THR A 407 -18.65 -6.26 -22.86
N ALA A 408 -17.68 -6.74 -23.64
CA ALA A 408 -17.15 -6.01 -24.79
C ALA A 408 -18.20 -5.78 -25.88
N LEU A 409 -19.03 -6.79 -26.17
CA LEU A 409 -20.11 -6.70 -27.16
C LEU A 409 -21.25 -5.80 -26.70
N GLU A 410 -21.67 -5.90 -25.45
CA GLU A 410 -22.66 -5.01 -24.83
C GLU A 410 -22.18 -3.56 -24.90
N ARG A 411 -20.93 -3.30 -24.50
CA ARG A 411 -20.38 -1.95 -24.54
C ARG A 411 -20.27 -1.40 -25.95
N ARG A 412 -19.95 -2.24 -26.93
CA ARG A 412 -19.93 -1.86 -28.35
C ARG A 412 -21.33 -1.45 -28.82
N ALA A 413 -22.36 -2.21 -28.47
CA ALA A 413 -23.75 -1.91 -28.83
C ALA A 413 -24.24 -0.60 -28.20
N GLU A 414 -23.89 -0.34 -26.94
CA GLU A 414 -24.19 0.93 -26.27
C GLU A 414 -23.56 2.14 -26.97
N ILE A 415 -22.29 2.03 -27.37
CA ILE A 415 -21.60 3.11 -28.09
C ILE A 415 -22.20 3.30 -29.49
N GLU A 416 -22.60 2.22 -30.16
CA GLU A 416 -23.29 2.31 -31.45
C GLU A 416 -24.62 3.07 -31.35
N SER A 417 -25.42 2.79 -30.32
CA SER A 417 -26.64 3.54 -30.02
C SER A 417 -26.34 5.02 -29.73
N ARG A 418 -25.29 5.31 -28.95
CA ARG A 418 -24.85 6.68 -28.66
C ARG A 418 -24.38 7.42 -29.93
N CYS A 419 -23.66 6.76 -30.83
CA CYS A 419 -23.27 7.33 -32.12
C CYS A 419 -24.49 7.70 -32.97
N ALA A 420 -25.52 6.85 -33.00
CA ALA A 420 -26.76 7.13 -33.74
C ALA A 420 -27.48 8.35 -33.18
N ALA A 421 -27.59 8.45 -31.85
CA ALA A 421 -28.18 9.61 -31.18
C ALA A 421 -27.41 10.91 -31.47
N LEU A 422 -26.07 10.88 -31.38
CA LEU A 422 -25.22 12.03 -31.69
C LEU A 422 -25.36 12.48 -33.14
N ARG A 423 -25.50 11.55 -34.10
CA ARG A 423 -25.72 11.90 -35.52
C ARG A 423 -27.04 12.66 -35.71
N ALA A 424 -28.12 12.18 -35.10
CA ALA A 424 -29.42 12.84 -35.16
C ALA A 424 -29.36 14.25 -34.54
N GLU A 425 -28.73 14.40 -33.38
CA GLU A 425 -28.55 15.70 -32.72
C GLU A 425 -27.70 16.68 -33.55
N ILE A 426 -26.60 16.19 -34.13
CA ILE A 426 -25.75 16.99 -35.02
C ILE A 426 -26.54 17.43 -36.25
N GLU A 427 -27.38 16.57 -36.84
CA GLU A 427 -28.19 16.91 -38.01
C GLU A 427 -29.23 17.99 -37.67
N GLU A 428 -29.95 17.85 -36.56
CA GLU A 428 -30.91 18.84 -36.09
C GLU A 428 -30.25 20.20 -35.84
N LYS A 429 -29.18 20.23 -35.04
CA LYS A 429 -28.44 21.46 -34.74
C LYS A 429 -27.80 22.06 -36.00
N SER A 430 -27.31 21.24 -36.92
CA SER A 430 -26.75 21.72 -38.19
C SER A 430 -27.81 22.38 -39.06
N ARG A 431 -29.06 21.87 -39.08
CA ARG A 431 -30.18 22.54 -39.76
C ARG A 431 -30.49 23.89 -39.12
N LYS A 432 -30.54 23.96 -37.79
CA LYS A 432 -30.75 25.22 -37.05
C LYS A 432 -29.63 26.24 -37.30
N LEU A 433 -28.36 25.80 -37.31
CA LEU A 433 -27.21 26.65 -37.60
C LEU A 433 -27.27 27.25 -39.00
N LYS A 434 -27.65 26.44 -40.01
CA LYS A 434 -27.87 26.94 -41.37
C LYS A 434 -28.98 27.99 -41.42
N GLY A 435 -30.09 27.77 -40.70
CA GLY A 435 -31.18 28.74 -40.57
C GLY A 435 -30.72 30.08 -39.97
N LEU A 436 -30.01 30.03 -38.83
CA LEU A 436 -29.44 31.23 -38.19
C LEU A 436 -28.44 31.95 -39.11
N GLY A 437 -27.62 31.20 -39.85
CA GLY A 437 -26.70 31.78 -40.84
C GLY A 437 -27.42 32.55 -41.95
N VAL A 438 -28.57 32.06 -42.40
CA VAL A 438 -29.43 32.76 -43.38
C VAL A 438 -30.06 34.01 -42.75
N GLU A 439 -30.54 33.95 -41.50
CA GLU A 439 -31.07 35.12 -40.78
C GLU A 439 -30.00 36.22 -40.63
N VAL A 440 -28.80 35.86 -40.18
CA VAL A 440 -27.65 36.77 -40.06
C VAL A 440 -27.33 37.43 -41.41
N ALA A 441 -27.30 36.64 -42.49
CA ALA A 441 -27.03 37.16 -43.83
C ALA A 441 -28.13 38.13 -44.31
N ALA A 442 -29.40 37.86 -43.99
CA ALA A 442 -30.54 38.69 -44.39
C ALA A 442 -30.63 40.02 -43.61
N MET A 443 -30.11 40.07 -42.38
CA MET A 443 -30.07 41.28 -41.55
C MET A 443 -28.90 42.20 -41.85
N ARG A 444 -27.91 41.72 -42.63
CA ARG A 444 -26.72 42.49 -42.98
C ARG A 444 -27.11 43.80 -43.69
N ASP A 445 -26.45 44.88 -43.30
CA ASP A 445 -26.64 46.24 -43.85
C ASP A 445 -28.00 46.91 -43.54
N ARG A 446 -28.73 46.40 -42.53
CA ARG A 446 -29.98 47.01 -42.02
C ARG A 446 -29.79 47.59 -40.62
N SER A 447 -29.49 48.89 -40.54
CA SER A 447 -29.18 49.61 -39.28
C SER A 447 -30.24 49.49 -38.17
N HIS A 448 -31.52 49.33 -38.51
CA HIS A 448 -32.58 49.14 -37.51
C HIS A 448 -32.58 47.75 -36.84
N LEU A 449 -31.77 46.81 -37.34
CA LEU A 449 -31.67 45.43 -36.86
C LEU A 449 -30.34 45.11 -36.17
N ASP A 450 -29.45 46.09 -35.95
CA ASP A 450 -28.10 45.87 -35.42
C ASP A 450 -28.08 45.03 -34.13
N ALA A 451 -28.95 45.35 -33.17
CA ALA A 451 -29.06 44.57 -31.92
C ALA A 451 -29.52 43.11 -32.14
N SER A 452 -30.42 42.88 -33.11
CA SER A 452 -30.88 41.53 -33.47
C SER A 452 -29.80 40.75 -34.24
N TYR A 453 -29.03 41.44 -35.08
CA TYR A 453 -27.90 40.87 -35.81
C TYR A 453 -26.81 40.39 -34.84
N GLU A 454 -26.45 41.18 -33.84
CA GLU A 454 -25.45 40.80 -32.83
C GLU A 454 -25.88 39.57 -32.01
N ASP A 455 -27.15 39.51 -31.59
CA ASP A 455 -27.70 38.34 -30.87
C ASP A 455 -27.65 37.07 -31.74
N ARG A 456 -28.07 37.17 -33.01
CA ARG A 456 -28.02 36.02 -33.94
C ARG A 456 -26.61 35.58 -34.29
N MET A 457 -25.66 36.51 -34.39
CA MET A 457 -24.23 36.21 -34.56
C MET A 457 -23.67 35.44 -33.35
N ARG A 458 -24.00 35.86 -32.13
CA ARG A 458 -23.60 35.15 -30.91
C ARG A 458 -24.16 33.72 -30.87
N GLN A 459 -25.46 33.57 -31.12
CA GLN A 459 -26.12 32.25 -31.15
C GLN A 459 -25.52 31.34 -32.24
N THR A 460 -25.17 31.89 -33.40
CA THR A 460 -24.47 31.16 -34.47
C THR A 460 -23.10 30.65 -33.99
N GLY A 461 -22.32 31.48 -33.29
CA GLY A 461 -21.04 31.10 -32.71
C GLY A 461 -21.16 30.00 -31.66
N GLU A 462 -22.11 30.14 -30.73
CA GLU A 462 -22.38 29.14 -29.68
C GLU A 462 -22.80 27.79 -30.26
N LEU A 463 -23.75 27.79 -31.19
CA LEU A 463 -24.26 26.57 -31.82
C LEU A 463 -23.21 25.90 -32.70
N SER A 464 -22.37 26.68 -33.40
CA SER A 464 -21.22 26.16 -34.15
C SER A 464 -20.20 25.49 -33.22
N GLY A 465 -19.89 26.10 -32.08
CA GLY A 465 -19.01 25.52 -31.06
C GLY A 465 -19.58 24.25 -30.42
N GLU A 466 -20.91 24.19 -30.21
CA GLU A 466 -21.61 22.99 -29.75
C GLU A 466 -21.53 21.86 -30.78
N ILE A 467 -21.85 22.11 -32.04
CA ILE A 467 -21.75 21.13 -33.12
C ILE A 467 -20.32 20.61 -33.28
N LYS A 468 -19.30 21.49 -33.15
CA LYS A 468 -17.89 21.07 -33.18
C LYS A 468 -17.57 20.09 -32.05
N ARG A 469 -18.06 20.34 -30.82
CA ARG A 469 -17.89 19.43 -29.68
C ARG A 469 -18.62 18.10 -29.89
N LEU A 470 -19.85 18.13 -30.41
CA LEU A 470 -20.62 16.92 -30.71
C LEU A 470 -19.94 16.07 -31.79
N ARG A 471 -19.45 16.69 -32.88
CA ARG A 471 -18.70 15.99 -33.94
C ARG A 471 -17.41 15.38 -33.43
N ALA A 472 -16.67 16.08 -32.57
CA ALA A 472 -15.46 15.54 -31.94
C ALA A 472 -15.78 14.33 -31.05
N ARG A 473 -16.87 14.38 -30.28
CA ARG A 473 -17.34 13.24 -29.47
C ARG A 473 -17.78 12.07 -30.35
N LEU A 474 -18.53 12.32 -31.42
CA LEU A 474 -18.95 11.29 -32.37
C LEU A 474 -17.76 10.57 -33.00
N ALA A 475 -16.73 11.31 -33.42
CA ALA A 475 -15.50 10.73 -33.97
C ALA A 475 -14.81 9.82 -32.94
N ALA A 476 -14.60 10.31 -31.72
CA ALA A 476 -14.01 9.51 -30.65
C ALA A 476 -14.82 8.26 -30.32
N ASP A 477 -16.16 8.35 -30.29
CA ASP A 477 -17.03 7.20 -30.04
C ASP A 477 -16.96 6.16 -31.18
N MET A 478 -16.85 6.61 -32.43
CA MET A 478 -16.67 5.72 -33.58
C MET A 478 -15.35 4.94 -33.49
N ASP A 479 -14.25 5.61 -33.10
CA ASP A 479 -12.94 4.99 -32.91
C ASP A 479 -12.96 3.95 -31.78
N VAL A 480 -13.62 4.27 -30.66
CA VAL A 480 -13.78 3.33 -29.53
C VAL A 480 -14.64 2.13 -29.93
N ARG A 481 -15.72 2.33 -30.68
CA ARG A 481 -16.58 1.25 -31.18
C ARG A 481 -15.80 0.29 -32.09
N GLU A 482 -14.98 0.81 -32.99
CA GLU A 482 -14.11 -0.01 -33.85
C GLU A 482 -13.09 -0.79 -33.04
N SER A 483 -12.41 -0.13 -32.09
CA SER A 483 -11.46 -0.76 -31.16
C SER A 483 -12.10 -1.89 -30.34
N LEU A 484 -13.35 -1.71 -29.87
CA LEU A 484 -14.10 -2.77 -29.19
C LEU A 484 -14.47 -3.93 -30.13
N GLY A 485 -14.72 -3.65 -31.41
CA GLY A 485 -14.94 -4.66 -32.43
C GLY A 485 -13.71 -5.53 -32.66
N GLU A 486 -12.54 -4.91 -32.80
CA GLU A 486 -11.25 -5.61 -32.89
C GLU A 486 -10.95 -6.40 -31.61
N TYR A 487 -11.20 -5.79 -30.45
CA TYR A 487 -10.99 -6.43 -29.16
C TYR A 487 -11.84 -7.69 -29.01
N ALA A 488 -13.14 -7.61 -29.31
CA ALA A 488 -14.03 -8.77 -29.33
C ALA A 488 -13.58 -9.83 -30.36
N GLY A 489 -12.96 -9.42 -31.48
CA GLY A 489 -12.33 -10.32 -32.43
C GLY A 489 -11.18 -11.12 -31.81
N ARG A 490 -10.26 -10.44 -31.13
CA ARG A 490 -9.13 -11.07 -30.40
C ARG A 490 -9.61 -12.03 -29.31
N LEU A 491 -10.62 -11.64 -28.53
CA LEU A 491 -11.20 -12.51 -27.50
C LEU A 491 -11.80 -13.80 -28.09
N ARG A 492 -12.47 -13.72 -29.24
CA ARG A 492 -12.98 -14.93 -29.95
C ARG A 492 -11.86 -15.84 -30.44
N ALA A 493 -10.70 -15.27 -30.79
CA ALA A 493 -9.52 -16.05 -31.16
C ALA A 493 -8.79 -16.64 -29.93
N GLY A 494 -9.26 -16.38 -28.71
CA GLY A 494 -8.63 -16.83 -27.48
C GLY A 494 -7.41 -16.00 -27.06
N GLU A 495 -7.15 -14.88 -27.72
CA GLU A 495 -6.05 -13.99 -27.38
C GLU A 495 -6.38 -13.20 -26.11
N ARG A 496 -5.47 -13.27 -25.13
CA ARG A 496 -5.52 -12.44 -23.92
C ARG A 496 -4.51 -11.31 -24.01
N GLY A 497 -4.86 -10.15 -23.44
CA GLY A 497 -3.93 -9.04 -23.30
C GLY A 497 -2.72 -9.39 -22.42
N PRO A 498 -1.72 -8.51 -22.31
CA PRO A 498 -0.56 -8.74 -21.45
C PRO A 498 -0.94 -8.94 -19.98
N ALA A 499 -0.40 -9.98 -19.33
CA ALA A 499 -0.73 -10.34 -17.94
C ALA A 499 -0.46 -9.24 -16.90
N ARG A 500 0.49 -8.34 -17.21
CA ARG A 500 0.98 -7.28 -16.32
C ARG A 500 0.50 -5.87 -16.69
N ALA A 501 -0.46 -5.74 -17.62
CA ALA A 501 -0.91 -4.43 -18.11
C ALA A 501 -1.52 -3.53 -17.02
N HIS A 502 -2.00 -4.11 -15.91
CA HIS A 502 -2.57 -3.39 -14.77
C HIS A 502 -1.52 -2.89 -13.77
N LEU A 503 -0.29 -3.44 -13.80
CA LEU A 503 0.76 -3.10 -12.85
C LEU A 503 1.33 -1.71 -13.18
N SER A 504 1.31 -0.83 -12.18
CA SER A 504 1.88 0.51 -12.25
C SER A 504 3.18 0.60 -11.44
N ARG A 505 3.19 0.00 -10.25
CA ARG A 505 4.32 -0.03 -9.32
C ARG A 505 4.38 -1.40 -8.64
N PRO A 506 4.79 -2.44 -9.37
CA PRO A 506 4.85 -3.78 -8.80
C PRO A 506 5.82 -3.83 -7.62
N HIS A 507 5.42 -4.51 -6.55
CA HIS A 507 6.29 -4.76 -5.41
C HIS A 507 7.36 -5.76 -5.84
N ALA A 508 8.58 -5.28 -6.04
CA ALA A 508 9.71 -6.08 -6.48
C ALA A 508 10.81 -6.11 -5.39
N PRO A 509 11.55 -7.23 -5.27
CA PRO A 509 12.68 -7.29 -4.36
C PRO A 509 13.77 -6.31 -4.81
N ALA A 510 14.63 -5.91 -3.88
CA ALA A 510 15.76 -5.04 -4.17
C ALA A 510 16.69 -5.68 -5.22
N SER A 511 17.12 -4.90 -6.22
CA SER A 511 17.90 -5.42 -7.34
C SER A 511 19.36 -5.71 -6.96
N ASP A 512 20.00 -6.69 -7.61
CA ASP A 512 21.43 -6.99 -7.43
C ASP A 512 22.36 -5.78 -7.64
N ALA A 513 21.93 -4.80 -8.44
CA ALA A 513 22.68 -3.55 -8.63
C ALA A 513 22.63 -2.65 -7.38
N ASP A 514 21.54 -2.69 -6.62
CA ASP A 514 21.41 -2.03 -5.31
C ASP A 514 22.18 -2.81 -4.22
N LEU A 515 22.36 -4.12 -4.38
CA LEU A 515 23.16 -4.98 -3.50
C LEU A 515 24.67 -4.72 -3.62
N ARG A 516 25.14 -4.28 -4.80
CA ARG A 516 26.55 -4.02 -5.10
C ARG A 516 27.03 -2.62 -4.66
N ALA A 517 26.47 -2.08 -3.58
CA ALA A 517 27.14 -0.99 -2.87
C ALA A 517 28.46 -1.55 -2.31
N GLY A 518 29.61 -1.14 -2.85
CA GLY A 518 30.90 -1.70 -2.44
C GLY A 518 31.15 -1.54 -0.94
N ARG A 519 32.05 -2.36 -0.35
CA ARG A 519 32.35 -2.35 1.11
C ARG A 519 32.53 -0.95 1.72
N VAL A 520 33.03 0.01 0.94
CA VAL A 520 33.20 1.41 1.34
C VAL A 520 31.86 2.12 1.60
N ALA A 521 30.85 1.88 0.76
CA ALA A 521 29.50 2.41 0.95
C ALA A 521 28.81 1.78 2.18
N GLU A 522 29.10 0.52 2.48
CA GLU A 522 28.60 -0.16 3.69
C GLU A 522 29.25 0.38 4.98
N VAL A 523 30.58 0.54 4.97
CA VAL A 523 31.33 1.12 6.09
C VAL A 523 30.89 2.56 6.32
N TRP A 524 30.73 3.34 5.24
CA TRP A 524 30.12 4.66 5.32
C TRP A 524 28.72 4.55 5.92
N ALA A 525 27.86 3.67 5.41
CA ALA A 525 26.47 3.58 5.85
C ALA A 525 26.32 3.26 7.35
N ALA A 526 27.21 2.43 7.90
CA ALA A 526 27.25 2.06 9.31
C ALA A 526 27.88 3.15 10.19
N ALA A 527 28.94 3.81 9.73
CA ALA A 527 29.67 4.79 10.54
C ALA A 527 29.05 6.20 10.49
N SER A 528 28.32 6.52 9.43
CA SER A 528 28.03 7.90 9.07
C SER A 528 27.13 8.64 10.06
N VAL A 529 26.17 7.95 10.69
CA VAL A 529 25.33 8.55 11.74
C VAL A 529 26.17 8.86 12.98
N GLY A 530 27.04 7.94 13.39
CA GLY A 530 27.98 8.17 14.50
C GLY A 530 28.96 9.31 14.20
N LEU A 531 29.52 9.34 12.99
CA LEU A 531 30.40 10.42 12.53
C LEU A 531 29.68 11.78 12.50
N MET A 532 28.40 11.83 12.09
CA MET A 532 27.62 13.06 12.13
C MET A 532 27.38 13.54 13.58
N LEU A 533 27.05 12.63 14.51
CA LEU A 533 26.87 12.98 15.91
C LEU A 533 28.17 13.51 16.53
N VAL A 534 29.30 12.86 16.24
CA VAL A 534 30.63 13.34 16.68
C VAL A 534 30.94 14.71 16.07
N ALA A 535 30.69 14.89 14.76
CA ALA A 535 30.88 16.17 14.08
C ALA A 535 30.00 17.28 14.68
N LEU A 536 28.74 16.98 15.02
CA LEU A 536 27.83 17.90 15.70
C LEU A 536 28.40 18.34 17.05
N VAL A 537 28.85 17.39 17.88
CA VAL A 537 29.47 17.68 19.18
C VAL A 537 30.72 18.56 19.01
N LEU A 538 31.57 18.25 18.03
CA LEU A 538 32.77 19.05 17.73
C LEU A 538 32.42 20.46 17.27
N ILE A 539 31.39 20.64 16.43
CA ILE A 539 30.91 21.96 15.98
C ILE A 539 30.36 22.77 17.16
N VAL A 540 29.61 22.13 18.07
CA VAL A 540 29.06 22.77 19.27
C VAL A 540 30.16 23.22 20.23
N ILE A 541 31.21 22.40 20.43
CA ILE A 541 32.31 22.70 21.35
C ILE A 541 33.28 23.73 20.74
N GLN A 542 33.69 23.55 19.49
CA GLN A 542 34.81 24.29 18.89
C GLN A 542 34.37 25.52 18.07
N ALA A 543 33.16 25.50 17.52
CA ALA A 543 32.71 26.48 16.52
C ALA A 543 31.31 27.03 16.83
N ARG A 544 30.98 27.23 18.11
CA ARG A 544 29.66 27.70 18.56
C ARG A 544 29.19 28.99 17.87
N GLN A 545 30.12 29.89 17.55
CA GLN A 545 29.85 31.14 16.83
C GLN A 545 29.49 30.95 15.34
N HIS A 546 29.81 29.80 14.76
CA HIS A 546 29.49 29.41 13.38
C HIS A 546 28.56 28.19 13.33
N LEU A 547 27.80 27.94 14.40
CA LEU A 547 26.99 26.72 14.55
C LEU A 547 26.08 26.48 13.34
N THR A 548 25.41 27.52 12.86
CA THR A 548 24.50 27.44 11.71
C THR A 548 25.23 27.10 10.41
N ALA A 549 26.32 27.81 10.11
CA ALA A 549 27.13 27.57 8.91
C ALA A 549 27.80 26.19 8.94
N GLY A 550 28.33 25.78 10.10
CA GLY A 550 28.94 24.46 10.30
C GLY A 550 27.93 23.33 10.16
N LEU A 551 26.70 23.49 10.65
CA LEU A 551 25.64 22.50 10.52
C LEU A 551 25.15 22.37 9.08
N VAL A 552 24.99 23.49 8.37
CA VAL A 552 24.66 23.50 6.93
C VAL A 552 25.76 22.85 6.10
N ALA A 553 27.03 23.20 6.34
CA ALA A 553 28.18 22.61 5.65
C ALA A 553 28.30 21.10 5.94
N GLY A 554 28.11 20.68 7.19
CA GLY A 554 28.11 19.28 7.59
C GLY A 554 27.03 18.48 6.86
N VAL A 555 25.79 18.98 6.86
CA VAL A 555 24.66 18.35 6.13
C VAL A 555 24.93 18.31 4.62
N ALA A 556 25.51 19.36 4.05
CA ALA A 556 25.81 19.43 2.61
C ALA A 556 26.91 18.44 2.18
N VAL A 557 28.04 18.38 2.91
CA VAL A 557 29.12 17.40 2.67
C VAL A 557 28.57 15.98 2.80
N PHE A 558 27.75 15.76 3.81
CA PHE A 558 27.12 14.47 4.04
C PHE A 558 26.20 14.06 2.88
N ALA A 559 25.30 14.95 2.47
CA ALA A 559 24.38 14.71 1.36
C ALA A 559 25.14 14.45 0.05
N PHE A 560 26.26 15.15 -0.17
CA PHE A 560 27.12 14.97 -1.33
C PHE A 560 27.78 13.59 -1.38
N VAL A 561 28.39 13.16 -0.26
CA VAL A 561 29.01 11.83 -0.15
C VAL A 561 27.96 10.73 -0.35
N GLU A 562 26.78 10.89 0.26
CA GLU A 562 25.65 9.96 0.12
C GLU A 562 25.14 9.85 -1.33
N ALA A 563 24.97 10.99 -2.02
CA ALA A 563 24.54 11.02 -3.41
C ALA A 563 25.58 10.42 -4.36
N GLY A 564 26.87 10.57 -4.03
CA GLY A 564 27.99 9.93 -4.72
C GLY A 564 27.90 8.40 -4.65
N PHE A 565 27.71 7.84 -3.46
CA PHE A 565 27.55 6.39 -3.29
C PHE A 565 26.30 5.83 -4.00
N ARG A 566 25.23 6.62 -4.13
CA ARG A 566 23.97 6.19 -4.78
C ARG A 566 23.90 6.45 -6.28
N ARG A 567 24.98 6.95 -6.92
CA ARG A 567 24.97 7.40 -8.32
C ARG A 567 23.87 8.42 -8.64
N ARG A 568 23.40 9.17 -7.63
CA ARG A 568 22.37 10.23 -7.74
C ARG A 568 22.98 11.64 -7.69
N LEU A 569 24.29 11.75 -7.90
CA LEU A 569 25.02 13.01 -7.82
C LEU A 569 24.45 14.07 -8.78
N THR A 570 24.02 13.65 -9.97
CA THR A 570 23.37 14.51 -10.96
C THR A 570 22.05 15.10 -10.44
N ASN A 571 21.22 14.30 -9.79
CA ASN A 571 19.94 14.74 -9.22
C ASN A 571 20.13 15.64 -8.00
N LEU A 572 21.13 15.34 -7.16
CA LEU A 572 21.48 16.19 -6.02
C LEU A 572 22.00 17.55 -6.50
N LEU A 573 22.94 17.56 -7.44
CA LEU A 573 23.49 18.80 -8.01
C LEU A 573 22.40 19.64 -8.67
N SER A 574 21.49 19.00 -9.42
CA SER A 574 20.34 19.69 -10.02
C SER A 574 19.42 20.31 -8.95
N SER A 575 19.08 19.56 -7.91
CA SER A 575 18.19 20.02 -6.83
C SER A 575 18.85 21.11 -5.97
N ALA A 576 20.15 20.99 -5.68
CA ALA A 576 20.92 21.99 -4.95
C ALA A 576 21.04 23.28 -5.77
N ASN A 577 21.34 23.19 -7.07
CA ASN A 577 21.38 24.35 -7.96
C ASN A 577 20.04 25.06 -8.07
N ILE A 578 18.94 24.31 -8.18
CA ILE A 578 17.59 24.88 -8.20
C ILE A 578 17.29 25.58 -6.87
N GLY A 579 17.59 24.94 -5.73
CA GLY A 579 17.40 25.53 -4.41
C GLY A 579 18.21 26.82 -4.22
N LEU A 580 19.50 26.80 -4.59
CA LEU A 580 20.37 27.98 -4.56
C LEU A 580 19.88 29.09 -5.49
N ALA A 581 19.41 28.74 -6.69
CA ALA A 581 18.85 29.71 -7.63
C ALA A 581 17.57 30.36 -7.08
N VAL A 582 16.70 29.60 -6.39
CA VAL A 582 15.50 30.13 -5.74
C VAL A 582 15.88 31.07 -4.59
N VAL A 583 16.81 30.66 -3.73
CA VAL A 583 17.28 31.52 -2.62
C VAL A 583 17.91 32.80 -3.17
N ALA A 584 18.76 32.70 -4.18
CA ALA A 584 19.35 33.85 -4.84
C ALA A 584 18.27 34.76 -5.45
N ALA A 585 17.27 34.20 -6.13
CA ALA A 585 16.15 34.98 -6.68
C ALA A 585 15.35 35.68 -5.58
N LEU A 586 15.09 35.03 -4.44
CA LEU A 586 14.40 35.65 -3.31
C LEU A 586 15.21 36.78 -2.67
N ILE A 587 16.52 36.60 -2.52
CA ILE A 587 17.42 37.65 -2.03
C ILE A 587 17.40 38.85 -3.00
N VAL A 588 17.49 38.60 -4.30
CA VAL A 588 17.41 39.67 -5.32
C VAL A 588 16.06 40.38 -5.26
N VAL A 589 14.95 39.66 -5.15
CA VAL A 589 13.62 40.26 -5.04
C VAL A 589 13.47 41.08 -3.76
N TYR A 590 14.03 40.63 -2.65
CA TYR A 590 13.98 41.34 -1.37
C TYR A 590 14.84 42.61 -1.39
N GLU A 591 16.12 42.49 -1.75
CA GLU A 591 17.07 43.61 -1.78
C GLU A 591 16.70 44.65 -2.86
N PHE A 592 16.25 44.19 -4.03
CA PHE A 592 15.94 45.07 -5.16
C PHE A 592 14.44 45.26 -5.38
N PHE A 593 13.61 45.09 -4.34
CA PHE A 593 12.15 45.17 -4.46
C PHE A 593 11.68 46.48 -5.12
N TRP A 594 12.12 47.62 -4.60
CA TRP A 594 11.74 48.93 -5.15
C TRP A 594 12.30 49.18 -6.56
N PRO A 595 13.59 48.93 -6.85
CA PRO A 595 14.10 48.94 -8.21
C PRO A 595 13.31 48.08 -9.20
N LEU A 596 12.90 46.87 -8.80
CA LEU A 596 12.11 45.97 -9.64
C LEU A 596 10.71 46.53 -9.92
N VAL A 597 10.06 47.14 -8.92
CA VAL A 597 8.77 47.83 -9.10
C VAL A 597 8.89 49.00 -10.07
N VAL A 598 9.94 49.82 -9.93
CA VAL A 598 10.21 50.94 -10.86
C VAL A 598 10.44 50.42 -12.28
N LEU A 599 11.24 49.36 -12.44
CA LEU A 599 11.49 48.73 -13.74
C LEU A 599 10.19 48.20 -14.37
N ALA A 600 9.32 47.58 -13.58
CA ALA A 600 8.04 47.06 -14.05
C ALA A 600 7.10 48.18 -14.53
N VAL A 601 7.01 49.28 -13.77
CA VAL A 601 6.22 50.47 -14.17
C VAL A 601 6.78 51.09 -15.45
N LEU A 602 8.11 51.22 -15.56
CA LEU A 602 8.74 51.72 -16.79
C LEU A 602 8.48 50.80 -17.99
N ALA A 603 8.52 49.47 -17.80
CA ALA A 603 8.23 48.50 -18.85
C ALA A 603 6.77 48.58 -19.32
N VAL A 604 5.81 48.71 -18.40
CA VAL A 604 4.39 48.92 -18.73
C VAL A 604 4.20 50.26 -19.44
N GLY A 605 4.83 51.34 -18.95
CA GLY A 605 4.79 52.64 -19.60
C GLY A 605 5.37 52.62 -21.03
N ALA A 606 6.51 51.94 -21.22
CA ALA A 606 7.12 51.76 -22.53
C ALA A 606 6.24 50.90 -23.47
N TYR A 607 5.60 49.87 -22.95
CA TYR A 607 4.66 49.04 -23.72
C TYR A 607 3.44 49.84 -24.18
N VAL A 608 2.82 50.62 -23.29
CA VAL A 608 1.68 51.49 -23.63
C VAL A 608 2.09 52.56 -24.64
N LEU A 609 3.27 53.18 -24.47
CA LEU A 609 3.80 54.14 -25.42
C LEU A 609 4.03 53.50 -26.81
N TRP A 610 4.58 52.28 -26.83
CA TRP A 610 4.78 51.53 -28.06
C TRP A 610 3.46 51.19 -28.76
N ASP A 611 2.45 50.76 -28.01
CA ASP A 611 1.12 50.44 -28.54
C ASP A 611 0.42 51.68 -29.11
N ASN A 612 0.48 52.81 -28.38
CA ASN A 612 -0.04 54.10 -28.85
C ASN A 612 0.68 54.61 -30.11
N LEU A 613 2.01 54.48 -30.18
CA LEU A 613 2.79 54.85 -31.37
C LEU A 613 2.48 53.93 -32.55
N ARG A 614 2.21 52.65 -32.30
CA ARG A 614 1.81 51.69 -33.33
C ARG A 614 0.42 52.01 -33.88
N GLU A 615 -0.50 52.44 -33.03
CA GLU A 615 -1.86 52.84 -33.41
C GLU A 615 -1.85 54.14 -34.24
N LEU A 616 -1.00 55.12 -33.88
CA LEU A 616 -0.77 56.34 -34.66
C LEU A 616 -0.18 56.07 -36.05
N ARG A 617 0.60 55.00 -36.22
CA ARG A 617 1.18 54.59 -37.51
C ARG A 617 0.21 53.83 -38.43
N ARG A 618 -0.96 53.45 -37.92
CA ARG A 618 -2.00 52.71 -38.67
C ARG A 618 -3.17 53.61 -39.11
N ARG A 619 -3.19 54.86 -38.68
CA ARG A 619 -3.95 55.95 -39.31
C ARG A 619 -3.08 56.60 -40.37
#